data_AF-A0AA88NQ63-F1
#
_entry.id   AF-A0AA88NQ63-F1
#
_cell.length_a   1.000
_cell.length_b   1.000
_cell.length_c   1.000
_cell.angle_alpha   90.00
_cell.angle_beta   90.00
_cell.angle_gamma   90.00
#
_symmetry.space_group_name_H-M   'P 1'
#
loop_
_entity.id
_entity.type
_entity.pdbx_description
1 polymer ?
#
loop_
_entity_poly.entity_id
_entity_poly.type
_entity_poly.pdbx_seq_one_letter_code
_entity_poly.pdbx_strand_id
1 'polypeptide(L)'
;MERTNLQKAIAMANKASQEDEAGNYEEAIKSYQHAVKYFVHILKRESQGKNGNQHIREKCSEYLDRAEKLQEYLDKKQFEAQHRKVLPEGAGRIP
;
A
#
# COMPACT_ATOMS: atom_id res chain seq x y z
N MET A 1 -13.38 25.33 3.58
CA MET A 1 -12.35 24.62 4.37
C MET A 1 -11.94 23.32 3.66
N GLU A 2 -11.35 23.40 2.46
CA GLU A 2 -11.12 22.22 1.59
C GLU A 2 -9.64 21.90 1.33
N ARG A 3 -8.72 22.86 1.55
CA ARG A 3 -7.26 22.58 1.55
C ARG A 3 -6.86 21.50 2.54
N THR A 4 -7.65 21.30 3.60
CA THR A 4 -7.39 20.30 4.64
C THR A 4 -7.57 18.87 4.13
N ASN A 5 -8.47 18.60 3.18
CA ASN A 5 -8.68 17.23 2.69
C ASN A 5 -7.53 16.78 1.79
N LEU A 6 -7.06 17.65 0.90
CA LEU A 6 -5.90 17.36 0.04
C LEU A 6 -4.63 17.20 0.88
N GLN A 7 -4.39 18.10 1.83
CA GLN A 7 -3.24 17.98 2.73
C GLN A 7 -3.31 16.72 3.60
N LYS A 8 -4.49 16.32 4.06
CA LYS A 8 -4.68 15.04 4.77
C LYS A 8 -4.34 13.85 3.87
N ALA A 9 -4.80 13.85 2.61
CA ALA A 9 -4.48 12.78 1.67
C ALA A 9 -2.97 12.67 1.43
N ILE A 10 -2.28 13.81 1.25
CA ILE A 10 -0.82 13.88 1.09
C ILE A 10 -0.10 13.41 2.37
N ALA A 11 -0.57 13.81 3.55
CA ALA A 11 0.01 13.37 4.82
C ALA A 11 -0.13 11.84 4.99
N MET A 12 -1.28 11.27 4.63
CA MET A 12 -1.51 9.83 4.66
C MET A 12 -0.62 9.08 3.66
N ALA A 13 -0.44 9.64 2.45
CA ALA A 13 0.46 9.07 1.46
C ALA A 13 1.94 9.09 1.91
N ASN A 14 2.41 10.22 2.47
CA ASN A 14 3.75 10.30 3.05
C ASN A 14 3.93 9.33 4.22
N LYS A 15 2.91 9.13 5.04
CA LYS A 15 2.95 8.12 6.10
C LYS A 15 3.06 6.72 5.48
N ALA A 16 2.29 6.42 4.45
CA ALA A 16 2.37 5.13 3.75
C ALA A 16 3.77 4.84 3.19
N SER A 17 4.43 5.84 2.62
CA SER A 17 5.81 5.72 2.14
C SER A 17 6.80 5.46 3.28
N GLN A 18 6.67 6.16 4.41
CA GLN A 18 7.51 5.92 5.59
C GLN A 18 7.33 4.50 6.16
N GLU A 19 6.09 4.01 6.23
CA GLU A 19 5.81 2.63 6.68
C GLU A 19 6.36 1.60 5.67
N ASP A 20 6.30 1.89 4.37
CA ASP A 20 6.89 1.03 3.33
C ASP A 20 8.42 0.91 3.49
N GLU A 21 9.10 2.04 3.69
CA GLU A 21 10.55 2.08 3.94
C GLU A 21 10.92 1.44 5.28
N ALA A 22 10.06 1.53 6.29
CA ALA A 22 10.24 0.86 7.58
C ALA A 22 10.03 -0.66 7.52
N GLY A 23 9.50 -1.20 6.41
CA GLY A 23 9.14 -2.60 6.27
C GLY A 23 7.79 -2.97 6.88
N ASN A 24 7.00 -1.98 7.31
CA ASN A 24 5.65 -2.14 7.84
C ASN A 24 4.64 -2.20 6.68
N TYR A 25 4.79 -3.18 5.80
CA TYR A 25 4.02 -3.26 4.55
C TYR A 25 2.51 -3.33 4.79
N GLU A 26 2.04 -3.98 5.86
CA GLU A 26 0.61 -4.05 6.20
C GLU A 26 0.00 -2.67 6.53
N GLU A 27 0.72 -1.86 7.31
CA GLU A 27 0.33 -0.48 7.65
C GLU A 27 0.46 0.44 6.43
N ALA A 28 1.48 0.24 5.61
CA ALA A 28 1.70 0.97 4.36
C ALA A 28 0.53 0.78 3.39
N ILE A 29 0.11 -0.48 3.15
CA ILE A 29 -1.03 -0.83 2.28
C ILE A 29 -2.30 -0.12 2.75
N LYS A 30 -2.64 -0.22 4.03
CA LYS A 30 -3.83 0.45 4.60
C LYS A 30 -3.77 1.97 4.42
N SER A 31 -2.59 2.55 4.63
CA SER A 31 -2.37 3.99 4.50
C SER A 31 -2.49 4.45 3.04
N TYR A 32 -1.96 3.70 2.08
CA TYR A 32 -2.12 3.96 0.64
C TYR A 32 -3.60 3.92 0.24
N GLN A 33 -4.35 2.90 0.65
CA GLN A 33 -5.79 2.79 0.37
C GLN A 33 -6.59 3.96 0.95
N HIS A 34 -6.27 4.38 2.19
CA HIS A 34 -6.88 5.55 2.80
C HIS A 34 -6.57 6.83 2.03
N ALA A 35 -5.32 7.06 1.64
CA ALA A 35 -4.93 8.23 0.84
C ALA A 35 -5.73 8.29 -0.46
N VAL A 36 -5.81 7.18 -1.21
CA VAL A 36 -6.59 7.05 -2.46
C VAL A 36 -8.06 7.38 -2.24
N LYS A 37 -8.66 6.91 -1.15
CA LYS A 37 -10.07 7.21 -0.82
C LYS A 37 -10.32 8.71 -0.66
N TYR A 38 -9.41 9.43 0.00
CA TYR A 38 -9.51 10.88 0.13
C TYR A 38 -9.31 11.60 -1.21
N PHE A 39 -8.34 11.16 -2.01
CA PHE A 39 -8.10 11.70 -3.34
C PHE A 39 -9.32 11.54 -4.26
N VAL A 40 -9.95 10.36 -4.28
CA VAL A 40 -11.19 10.13 -5.04
C VAL A 40 -12.34 11.01 -4.53
N HIS A 41 -12.45 11.21 -3.22
CA HIS A 41 -13.46 12.11 -2.65
C HIS A 41 -13.27 13.56 -3.11
N ILE A 42 -12.02 14.03 -3.16
CA ILE A 42 -11.67 15.36 -3.67
C ILE A 42 -12.02 15.47 -5.16
N LEU A 43 -11.65 14.47 -5.98
CA LEU A 43 -11.97 14.41 -7.41
C LEU A 43 -13.48 14.44 -7.70
N LYS A 44 -14.29 13.83 -6.82
CA LYS A 44 -15.75 13.82 -6.96
C LYS A 44 -16.40 15.14 -6.52
N ARG A 45 -15.80 15.82 -5.54
CA ARG A 45 -16.38 17.02 -4.91
C ARG A 45 -15.96 18.30 -5.63
N GLU A 46 -14.72 18.39 -6.08
CA GLU A 46 -14.17 19.59 -6.70
C GLU A 46 -13.84 19.36 -8.18
N SER A 47 -14.15 20.35 -9.01
CA SER A 47 -13.58 20.46 -10.35
C SER A 47 -12.30 21.30 -10.27
N GLN A 48 -11.20 20.71 -9.78
CA GLN A 48 -9.87 21.35 -9.65
C GLN A 48 -9.21 21.72 -11.01
N GLY A 49 -10.00 21.78 -12.10
CA GLY A 49 -9.50 21.85 -13.47
C GLY A 49 -8.91 20.51 -13.94
N LYS A 50 -8.66 20.39 -15.25
CA LYS A 50 -8.13 19.15 -15.86
C LYS A 50 -6.80 18.72 -15.25
N ASN A 51 -5.90 19.67 -14.98
CA ASN A 51 -4.54 19.41 -14.53
C ASN A 51 -4.46 18.91 -13.08
N GLY A 52 -5.19 19.55 -12.15
CA GLY A 52 -5.21 19.12 -10.74
C GLY A 52 -5.83 17.72 -10.59
N ASN A 53 -6.90 17.47 -11.34
CA ASN A 53 -7.56 16.17 -11.35
C ASN A 53 -6.68 15.07 -11.95
N GLN A 54 -5.89 15.38 -12.97
CA GLN A 54 -4.95 14.42 -13.55
C GLN A 54 -3.87 14.02 -12.57
N HIS A 55 -3.23 14.99 -11.90
CA HIS A 55 -2.18 14.69 -10.92
C HIS A 55 -2.68 13.81 -9.76
N ILE A 56 -3.88 14.10 -9.26
CA ILE A 56 -4.50 13.29 -8.19
C ILE A 56 -4.80 11.86 -8.69
N ARG A 57 -5.26 11.70 -9.93
CA ARG A 57 -5.51 10.37 -10.53
C ARG A 57 -4.23 9.57 -10.72
N GLU A 58 -3.18 10.20 -11.21
CA GLU A 58 -1.86 9.57 -11.36
C GLU A 58 -1.34 9.08 -10.01
N LYS A 59 -1.42 9.93 -8.98
CA LYS A 59 -1.03 9.54 -7.62
C LYS A 59 -1.88 8.40 -7.06
N CYS A 60 -3.20 8.42 -7.27
CA CYS A 60 -4.04 7.29 -6.88
C CYS A 60 -3.59 5.98 -7.53
N SER A 61 -3.29 6.01 -8.83
CA SER A 61 -2.86 4.83 -9.57
C SER A 61 -1.52 4.30 -9.05
N GLU A 62 -0.56 5.20 -8.80
CA GLU A 62 0.77 4.86 -8.27
C GLU A 62 0.67 4.21 -6.89
N TYR A 63 -0.18 4.75 -6.00
CA TYR A 63 -0.37 4.20 -4.66
C TYR A 63 -1.09 2.84 -4.65
N LEU A 64 -2.05 2.64 -5.56
CA LEU A 64 -2.72 1.34 -5.69
C LEU A 64 -1.76 0.27 -6.23
N ASP A 65 -1.01 0.56 -7.29
CA ASP A 65 0.00 -0.36 -7.85
C ASP A 65 1.03 -0.75 -6.79
N ARG A 66 1.50 0.22 -5.99
CA ARG A 66 2.42 -0.07 -4.88
C ARG A 66 1.78 -0.97 -3.83
N ALA A 67 0.55 -0.67 -3.41
CA ALA A 67 -0.16 -1.47 -2.41
C ALA A 67 -0.38 -2.92 -2.87
N GLU A 68 -0.72 -3.14 -4.14
CA GLU A 68 -0.87 -4.49 -4.71
C GLU A 68 0.45 -5.26 -4.70
N LYS A 69 1.56 -4.62 -5.10
CA LYS A 69 2.90 -5.23 -5.05
C LYS A 69 3.31 -5.60 -3.63
N LEU A 70 3.02 -4.73 -2.66
CA LEU A 70 3.31 -5.00 -1.24
C LEU A 70 2.48 -6.16 -0.71
N GLN A 71 1.21 -6.25 -1.12
CA GLN A 71 0.34 -7.35 -0.72
C GLN A 71 0.84 -8.68 -1.27
N GLU A 72 1.25 -8.72 -2.55
CA GLU A 72 1.84 -9.93 -3.14
C GLU A 72 3.16 -10.31 -2.46
N TYR A 73 4.00 -9.33 -2.11
CA TYR A 73 5.23 -9.58 -1.37
C TYR A 73 4.95 -10.21 0.01
N LEU A 74 3.96 -9.69 0.73
CA LEU A 74 3.54 -10.25 2.01
C LEU A 74 2.99 -11.67 1.87
N ASP A 75 2.14 -11.92 0.87
CA ASP A 75 1.59 -13.25 0.60
C ASP A 75 2.69 -14.28 0.30
N LYS A 76 3.63 -13.93 -0.59
CA LYS A 76 4.81 -14.76 -0.88
C LYS A 76 5.65 -15.02 0.36
N LYS A 77 5.92 -13.98 1.16
CA LYS A 77 6.70 -14.09 2.40
C LYS A 77 5.99 -14.99 3.43
N GLN A 78 4.66 -14.90 3.53
CA GLN A 78 3.86 -15.76 4.39
C GLN A 78 3.88 -17.22 3.91
N PHE A 79 3.75 -17.44 2.60
CA PHE A 79 3.83 -18.77 1.99
C PHE A 79 5.21 -19.42 2.22
N GLU A 80 6.30 -18.69 1.99
CA GLU A 80 7.67 -19.16 2.27
C GLU A 80 7.88 -19.49 3.75
N ALA A 81 7.36 -18.65 4.66
CA ALA A 81 7.45 -18.87 6.09
C ALA A 81 6.65 -20.11 6.54
N GLN A 82 5.51 -20.38 5.90
CA GLN A 82 4.71 -21.58 6.16
C GLN A 82 5.38 -22.84 5.58
N HIS A 83 5.90 -22.79 4.36
CA HIS A 83 6.55 -23.94 3.72
C HIS A 83 7.83 -24.36 4.44
N ARG A 84 8.61 -23.40 4.97
CA ARG A 84 9.85 -23.70 5.72
C ARG A 84 9.60 -24.49 7.01
N LYS A 85 8.40 -24.42 7.60
CA LYS A 85 8.04 -25.15 8.82
C LYS A 85 7.64 -26.61 8.57
N VAL A 86 7.45 -27.02 7.31
CA VAL A 86 6.94 -28.36 6.95
C VAL A 86 8.04 -29.36 6.58
N LEU A 87 9.34 -29.01 6.73
CA LEU A 87 10.42 -29.98 6.60
C LEU A 87 10.81 -30.52 7.98
N PRO A 88 10.32 -31.69 8.42
CA PRO A 88 10.91 -32.38 9.55
C PRO A 88 12.31 -32.87 9.16
N GLU A 89 13.32 -32.42 9.92
CA GLU A 89 14.59 -33.14 10.07
C GLU A 89 14.29 -34.59 10.46
N GLY A 90 14.42 -35.54 9.54
CA GLY A 90 14.15 -36.93 9.87
C GLY A 90 13.93 -37.88 8.71
N ALA A 91 14.73 -37.80 7.65
CA ALA A 91 14.77 -38.86 6.65
C ALA A 91 16.22 -39.28 6.42
N GLY A 92 16.60 -40.43 6.99
CA GLY A 92 17.80 -41.15 6.58
C GLY A 92 18.82 -41.49 7.67
N ARG A 93 18.39 -41.97 8.84
CA ARG A 93 19.20 -42.94 9.59
C ARG A 93 18.54 -44.30 9.48
N ILE A 94 19.05 -45.12 8.58
CA ILE A 94 18.85 -46.57 8.58
C ILE A 94 20.25 -47.20 8.42
N PRO A 95 20.51 -48.31 9.14
CA PRO A 95 21.84 -48.75 9.55
C PRO A 95 22.71 -49.31 8.42
#